data_AF-A0A6I4K1L1-F1
#
_entry.id   AF-A0A6I4K1L1-F1
#
_cell.length_a   1.000
_cell.length_b   1.000
_cell.length_c   1.000
_cell.angle_alpha   90.00
_cell.angle_beta   90.00
_cell.angle_gamma   90.00
#
_symmetry.space_group_name_H-M   'P 1'
#
loop_
_entity.id
_entity.type
_entity.pdbx_description
1 polymer ?
#
loop_
_entity_poly.entity_id
_entity_poly.type
_entity_poly.pdbx_seq_one_letter_code
_entity_poly.pdbx_strand_id
1 'polypeptide(L)'
;MALSPLEIQGRTYAYIFGLVERFISAKMLDQGRAHVFDDQLALEALVRFSNDEIKHQELFRRIETMIGAQMPAGYRQVADPNEVARAVLAASTWSVLALTCHIELFVQTHYTQSIAPHEALCPLFKDVFKFHWKDESRHVVLDELEWKAEHAKCSPAERDRAVDDLIALVAAVDTILQAQSEADADYFIRNVSPSFSVDEAAQIKASVLSAYRWQYIISGVQHPHFGRLLTQMTTPAQMARIQAALAPIINH
;
A
#
# COMPACT_ATOMS: atom_id res chain seq x y z
N MET A 1 -2.49 18.90 23.91
CA MET A 1 -3.28 18.91 22.65
C MET A 1 -4.09 17.63 22.65
N ALA A 2 -5.38 17.66 22.30
CA ALA A 2 -6.17 16.43 22.24
C ALA A 2 -5.73 15.62 21.01
N LEU A 3 -5.44 14.33 21.20
CA LEU A 3 -5.08 13.41 20.14
C LEU A 3 -6.24 13.31 19.13
N SER A 4 -5.97 13.56 17.85
CA SER A 4 -6.96 13.44 16.78
C SER A 4 -6.86 12.09 16.06
N PRO A 5 -7.95 11.57 15.49
CA PRO A 5 -7.90 10.40 14.62
C PRO A 5 -6.97 10.61 13.41
N LEU A 6 -6.87 11.84 12.91
CA LEU A 6 -6.07 12.20 11.74
C LEU A 6 -4.56 12.11 12.00
N GLU A 7 -4.11 12.44 13.21
CA GLU A 7 -2.70 12.25 13.61
C GLU A 7 -2.33 10.77 13.68
N ILE A 8 -3.22 9.92 14.20
CA ILE A 8 -3.02 8.47 14.27
C ILE A 8 -2.94 7.90 12.85
N GLN A 9 -3.93 8.22 12.00
CA GLN A 9 -3.94 7.75 10.61
C GLN A 9 -2.74 8.28 9.83
N GLY A 10 -2.31 9.53 10.05
CA GLY A 10 -1.12 10.09 9.42
C GLY A 10 0.17 9.37 9.83
N ARG A 11 0.30 8.99 11.11
CA ARG A 11 1.41 8.16 11.59
C ARG A 11 1.37 6.76 10.99
N THR A 12 0.19 6.13 10.97
CA THR A 12 0.00 4.81 10.37
C THR A 12 0.26 4.82 8.87
N TYR A 13 -0.09 5.90 8.16
CA TYR A 13 0.23 6.06 6.75
C TYR A 13 1.74 6.01 6.52
N ALA A 14 2.52 6.78 7.27
CA ALA A 14 3.99 6.71 7.19
C ALA A 14 4.53 5.31 7.53
N TYR A 15 3.99 4.66 8.56
CA TYR A 15 4.40 3.31 8.94
C TYR A 15 4.08 2.26 7.85
N ILE A 16 2.86 2.21 7.33
CA ILE A 16 2.43 1.24 6.31
C ILE A 16 3.25 1.43 5.03
N PHE A 17 3.52 2.68 4.62
CA PHE A 17 4.42 2.91 3.49
C PHE A 17 5.83 2.39 3.75
N GLY A 18 6.35 2.54 4.97
CA GLY A 18 7.61 1.92 5.37
C GLY A 18 7.64 0.39 5.22
N LEU A 19 6.49 -0.29 5.26
CA LEU A 19 6.38 -1.72 4.96
C LEU A 19 6.44 -2.00 3.45
N VAL A 20 5.69 -1.25 2.65
CA VAL A 20 5.52 -1.56 1.22
C VAL A 20 6.75 -1.17 0.40
N GLU A 21 7.34 0.00 0.63
CA GLU A 21 8.52 0.47 -0.12
C GLU A 21 9.70 -0.51 0.05
N ARG A 22 9.73 -1.25 1.16
CA ARG A 22 10.77 -2.24 1.44
C ARG A 22 10.76 -3.39 0.41
N PHE A 23 9.59 -3.92 0.07
CA PHE A 23 9.51 -5.00 -0.92
C PHE A 23 9.46 -4.47 -2.35
N ILE A 24 8.90 -3.28 -2.57
CA ILE A 24 8.86 -2.62 -3.88
C ILE A 24 10.29 -2.36 -4.36
N SER A 25 11.10 -1.65 -3.56
CA SER A 25 12.52 -1.42 -3.89
C SER A 25 13.29 -2.72 -4.14
N ALA A 26 13.10 -3.74 -3.31
CA ALA A 26 13.77 -5.04 -3.49
C ALA A 26 13.35 -5.73 -4.78
N LYS A 27 12.06 -5.70 -5.15
CA LYS A 27 11.56 -6.27 -6.41
C LYS A 27 12.06 -5.49 -7.62
N MET A 28 12.10 -4.17 -7.56
CA MET A 28 12.59 -3.34 -8.67
C MET A 28 14.09 -3.52 -8.92
N LEU A 29 14.90 -3.69 -7.87
CA LEU A 29 16.31 -4.07 -8.01
C LEU A 29 16.49 -5.44 -8.67
N ASP A 30 15.64 -6.41 -8.29
CA ASP A 30 15.62 -7.75 -8.89
C ASP A 30 15.22 -7.71 -10.38
N GLN A 31 14.19 -6.95 -10.75
CA GLN A 31 13.82 -6.73 -12.16
C GLN A 31 14.94 -6.02 -12.93
N GLY A 32 15.56 -5.00 -12.34
CA GLY A 32 16.67 -4.27 -12.95
C GLY A 32 17.84 -5.17 -13.34
N ARG A 33 18.09 -6.23 -12.56
CA ARG A 33 19.15 -7.21 -12.85
C ARG A 33 18.95 -7.91 -14.19
N ALA A 34 17.71 -8.13 -14.63
CA ALA A 34 17.41 -8.80 -15.90
C ALA A 34 17.83 -7.96 -17.12
N HIS A 35 17.96 -6.64 -16.96
CA HIS A 35 18.25 -5.71 -18.04
C HIS A 35 19.74 -5.35 -18.19
N VAL A 36 20.60 -5.83 -17.28
CA VAL A 36 22.00 -5.37 -17.11
C VAL A 36 22.85 -5.43 -18.38
N PHE A 37 22.59 -6.37 -19.29
CA PHE A 37 23.39 -6.55 -20.51
C PHE A 37 22.63 -6.30 -21.81
N ASP A 38 21.33 -6.00 -21.75
CA ASP A 38 20.46 -5.96 -22.92
C ASP A 38 19.80 -4.57 -23.12
N ASP A 39 19.12 -4.04 -22.09
CA ASP A 39 18.39 -2.78 -22.17
C ASP A 39 18.88 -1.78 -21.12
N GLN A 40 19.83 -0.94 -21.55
CA GLN A 40 20.43 0.09 -20.70
C GLN A 40 19.41 1.12 -20.21
N LEU A 41 18.38 1.45 -21.00
CA LEU A 41 17.37 2.44 -20.60
C LEU A 41 16.44 1.87 -19.52
N ALA A 42 16.03 0.61 -19.66
CA ALA A 42 15.26 -0.08 -18.64
C ALA A 42 16.04 -0.22 -17.33
N LEU A 43 17.32 -0.59 -17.40
CA LEU A 43 18.20 -0.65 -16.23
C LEU A 43 18.27 0.71 -15.51
N GLU A 44 18.57 1.79 -16.23
CA GLU A 44 18.67 3.12 -15.65
C GLU A 44 17.35 3.60 -15.03
N ALA A 45 16.22 3.29 -15.67
CA ALA A 45 14.90 3.61 -15.15
C ALA A 45 14.61 2.90 -13.83
N LEU A 46 14.87 1.59 -13.75
CA LEU A 46 14.63 0.78 -12.55
C LEU A 46 15.61 1.09 -11.41
N VAL A 47 16.84 1.50 -11.72
CA VAL A 47 17.78 2.01 -10.72
C VAL A 47 17.27 3.32 -10.10
N ARG A 48 16.73 4.24 -10.93
CA ARG A 48 16.17 5.51 -10.43
C ARG A 48 14.92 5.26 -9.59
N PHE A 49 14.01 4.41 -10.07
CA PHE A 49 12.85 3.93 -9.30
C PHE A 49 13.31 3.43 -7.93
N SER A 50 14.23 2.45 -7.90
CA SER A 50 14.70 1.85 -6.65
C SER A 50 15.34 2.86 -5.71
N ASN A 51 16.03 3.87 -6.23
CA ASN A 51 16.58 4.96 -5.43
C ASN A 51 15.50 5.87 -4.84
N ASP A 52 14.45 6.18 -5.60
CA ASP A 52 13.32 6.96 -5.11
C ASP A 52 12.60 6.23 -3.97
N GLU A 53 12.39 4.92 -4.09
CA GLU A 53 11.80 4.07 -3.03
C GLU A 53 12.64 4.03 -1.75
N ILE A 54 13.97 3.92 -1.87
CA ILE A 54 14.86 3.95 -0.71
C ILE A 54 14.82 5.33 -0.02
N LYS A 55 14.70 6.40 -0.81
CA LYS A 55 14.50 7.75 -0.29
C LYS A 55 13.15 7.86 0.43
N HIS A 56 12.07 7.29 -0.11
CA HIS A 56 10.75 7.28 0.53
C HIS A 56 10.78 6.51 1.87
N GLN A 57 11.50 5.37 1.95
CA GLN A 57 11.71 4.66 3.22
C GLN A 57 12.36 5.54 4.30
N GLU A 58 13.37 6.33 3.96
CA GLU A 58 13.98 7.29 4.90
C GLU A 58 13.00 8.41 5.27
N LEU A 59 12.29 8.94 4.28
CA LEU A 59 11.29 9.99 4.47
C LEU A 59 10.20 9.56 5.46
N PHE A 60 9.67 8.34 5.30
CA PHE A 60 8.62 7.81 6.16
C PHE A 60 9.10 7.48 7.56
N ARG A 61 10.32 6.96 7.72
CA ARG A 61 10.90 6.78 9.06
C ARG A 61 11.05 8.11 9.81
N ARG A 62 11.48 9.17 9.11
CA ARG A 62 11.61 10.51 9.71
C ARG A 62 10.28 11.09 10.12
N ILE A 63 9.28 11.09 9.24
CA ILE A 63 7.97 11.68 9.55
C ILE A 63 7.24 10.85 10.62
N GLU A 64 7.35 9.53 10.60
CA GLU A 64 6.79 8.66 11.66
C GLU A 64 7.41 9.00 13.02
N THR A 65 8.73 9.14 13.09
CA THR A 65 9.44 9.54 14.33
C THR A 65 9.00 10.93 14.80
N MET A 66 8.87 11.89 13.88
CA MET A 66 8.46 13.26 14.21
C MET A 66 7.02 13.32 14.75
N ILE A 67 6.09 12.60 14.12
CA ILE A 67 4.70 12.52 14.58
C ILE A 67 4.67 11.80 15.94
N GLY A 68 5.38 10.68 16.07
CA GLY A 68 5.41 9.90 17.30
C GLY A 68 5.92 10.66 18.51
N ALA A 69 6.86 11.60 18.34
CA ALA A 69 7.37 12.45 19.41
C ALA A 69 6.32 13.42 20.00
N GLN A 70 5.22 13.67 19.28
CA GLN A 70 4.11 14.55 19.72
C GLN A 70 2.91 13.76 20.27
N MET A 71 2.94 12.43 20.18
CA MET A 71 1.83 11.56 20.56
C MET A 71 2.06 10.92 21.94
N PRO A 72 0.99 10.60 22.70
CA PRO A 72 1.09 9.79 23.90
C PRO A 72 1.83 8.44 23.68
N ALA A 73 2.31 7.85 24.77
CA ALA A 73 2.90 6.52 24.71
C ALA A 73 1.84 5.45 24.41
N GLY A 74 2.26 4.32 23.82
CA GLY A 74 1.41 3.15 23.61
C GLY A 74 0.87 2.95 22.19
N TYR A 75 1.30 3.75 21.21
CA TYR A 75 1.09 3.44 19.79
C TYR A 75 1.86 2.16 19.42
N ARG A 76 1.26 1.31 18.58
CA ARG A 76 1.81 0.01 18.20
C ARG A 76 1.80 -0.17 16.69
N GLN A 77 2.97 -0.49 16.15
CA GLN A 77 3.13 -1.04 14.80
C GLN A 77 2.94 -2.56 14.87
N VAL A 78 2.10 -3.14 14.01
CA VAL A 78 1.68 -4.55 14.13
C VAL A 78 2.47 -5.53 13.26
N ALA A 79 3.37 -5.05 12.40
CA ALA A 79 4.12 -5.87 11.45
C ALA A 79 5.57 -5.37 11.32
N ASP A 80 6.49 -6.31 11.07
CA ASP A 80 7.89 -6.01 10.76
C ASP A 80 8.09 -5.83 9.25
N PRO A 81 8.75 -4.75 8.79
CA PRO A 81 8.98 -4.52 7.37
C PRO A 81 9.73 -5.65 6.64
N ASN A 82 10.69 -6.32 7.29
CA ASN A 82 11.45 -7.38 6.65
C ASN A 82 10.65 -8.69 6.59
N GLU A 83 9.83 -8.99 7.60
CA GLU A 83 8.90 -10.12 7.55
C GLU A 83 7.87 -9.95 6.45
N VAL A 84 7.25 -8.76 6.34
CA VAL A 84 6.33 -8.44 5.24
C VAL A 84 7.04 -8.57 3.91
N ALA A 85 8.24 -8.00 3.76
CA ALA A 85 8.98 -8.09 2.50
C ALA A 85 9.34 -9.53 2.11
N ARG A 86 9.79 -10.36 3.07
CA ARG A 86 10.05 -11.78 2.80
C ARG A 86 8.79 -12.53 2.38
N ALA A 87 7.66 -12.27 3.04
CA ALA A 87 6.41 -12.92 2.71
C ALA A 87 5.90 -12.53 1.32
N VAL A 88 5.94 -11.23 0.98
CA VAL A 88 5.50 -10.73 -0.33
C VAL A 88 6.42 -11.24 -1.44
N LEU A 89 7.74 -11.15 -1.27
CA LEU A 89 8.71 -11.56 -2.28
C LEU A 89 8.79 -13.08 -2.48
N ALA A 90 8.15 -13.89 -1.63
CA ALA A 90 8.01 -15.33 -1.82
C ALA A 90 6.88 -15.70 -2.81
N ALA A 91 5.96 -14.77 -3.11
CA ALA A 91 4.94 -14.96 -4.14
C ALA A 91 5.54 -14.84 -5.56
N SER A 92 4.76 -15.24 -6.58
CA SER A 92 5.20 -15.09 -7.96
C SER A 92 5.53 -13.62 -8.31
N THR A 93 6.55 -13.41 -9.15
CA THR A 93 6.92 -12.06 -9.64
C THR A 93 5.72 -11.34 -10.26
N TRP A 94 4.88 -12.06 -11.01
CA TRP A 94 3.66 -11.50 -11.58
C TRP A 94 2.73 -10.92 -10.52
N SER A 95 2.54 -11.61 -9.39
CA SER A 95 1.64 -11.16 -8.30
C SER A 95 2.23 -9.98 -7.54
N VAL A 96 3.55 -9.99 -7.30
CA VAL A 96 4.23 -8.88 -6.62
C VAL A 96 4.17 -7.61 -7.48
N LEU A 97 4.37 -7.72 -8.80
CA LEU A 97 4.25 -6.58 -9.72
C LEU A 97 2.80 -6.10 -9.83
N ALA A 98 1.81 -7.00 -9.84
CA ALA A 98 0.40 -6.64 -9.80
C ALA A 98 0.05 -5.84 -8.52
N LEU A 99 0.54 -6.32 -7.36
CA LEU A 99 0.35 -5.63 -6.08
C LEU A 99 1.06 -4.27 -6.05
N THR A 100 2.28 -4.18 -6.59
CA THR A 100 3.03 -2.92 -6.67
C THR A 100 2.31 -1.90 -7.53
N CYS A 101 1.87 -2.29 -8.73
CA CYS A 101 1.08 -1.42 -9.62
C CYS A 101 -0.23 -0.96 -8.96
N HIS A 102 -0.90 -1.83 -8.20
CA HIS A 102 -2.07 -1.48 -7.39
C HIS A 102 -1.72 -0.45 -6.30
N ILE A 103 -0.58 -0.60 -5.63
CA ILE A 103 -0.08 0.31 -4.60
C ILE A 103 0.13 1.71 -5.16
N GLU A 104 0.92 1.83 -6.23
CA GLU A 104 1.18 3.11 -6.89
C GLU A 104 -0.12 3.83 -7.22
N LEU A 105 -1.09 3.11 -7.76
CA LEU A 105 -2.39 3.66 -8.17
C LEU A 105 -3.27 4.09 -7.00
N PHE A 106 -3.26 3.37 -5.87
CA PHE A 106 -3.97 3.85 -4.70
C PHE A 106 -3.28 5.07 -4.09
N VAL A 107 -1.94 5.20 -4.17
CA VAL A 107 -1.25 6.41 -3.72
C VAL A 107 -1.78 7.63 -4.49
N GLN A 108 -1.94 7.50 -5.81
CA GLN A 108 -2.51 8.55 -6.66
C GLN A 108 -3.93 8.93 -6.21
N THR A 109 -4.81 7.93 -6.05
CA THR A 109 -6.21 8.15 -5.64
C THR A 109 -6.29 8.76 -4.26
N HIS A 110 -5.54 8.23 -3.30
CA HIS A 110 -5.55 8.70 -1.92
C HIS A 110 -5.03 10.14 -1.81
N TYR A 111 -3.92 10.49 -2.48
CA TYR A 111 -3.41 11.85 -2.42
C TYR A 111 -4.42 12.86 -2.98
N THR A 112 -5.01 12.57 -4.13
CA THR A 112 -5.95 13.49 -4.81
C THR A 112 -7.28 13.64 -4.06
N GLN A 113 -7.76 12.61 -3.37
CA GLN A 113 -9.04 12.65 -2.65
C GLN A 113 -8.90 13.04 -1.17
N SER A 114 -7.81 12.64 -0.51
CA SER A 114 -7.68 12.71 0.96
C SER A 114 -6.62 13.68 1.46
N ILE A 115 -5.59 14.02 0.68
CA ILE A 115 -4.50 14.89 1.15
C ILE A 115 -4.55 16.27 0.51
N ALA A 116 -4.53 16.34 -0.83
CA ALA A 116 -4.49 17.60 -1.56
C ALA A 116 -5.62 18.58 -1.17
N PRO A 117 -6.91 18.16 -1.15
CA PRO A 117 -8.01 19.09 -0.89
C PRO A 117 -8.17 19.50 0.59
N HIS A 118 -7.48 18.82 1.52
CA HIS A 118 -7.66 19.06 2.95
C HIS A 118 -6.73 20.20 3.42
N GLU A 119 -7.29 21.39 3.62
CA GLU A 119 -6.54 22.59 4.03
C GLU A 119 -6.08 22.55 5.49
N ALA A 120 -6.78 21.80 6.35
CA ALA A 120 -6.47 21.69 7.77
C ALA A 120 -5.26 20.79 8.09
N LEU A 121 -4.70 20.09 7.09
CA LEU A 121 -3.53 19.24 7.28
C LEU A 121 -2.25 20.08 7.48
N CYS A 122 -1.34 19.55 8.29
CA CYS A 122 -0.01 20.15 8.50
C CYS A 122 0.70 20.42 7.16
N PRO A 123 1.23 21.63 6.91
CA PRO A 123 1.93 21.94 5.67
C PRO A 123 3.09 20.98 5.34
N LEU A 124 3.90 20.62 6.34
CA LEU A 124 5.00 19.67 6.15
C LEU A 124 4.48 18.29 5.74
N PHE A 125 3.40 17.80 6.35
CA PHE A 125 2.78 16.54 5.98
C PHE A 125 2.31 16.59 4.52
N LYS A 126 1.61 17.65 4.12
CA LYS A 126 1.17 17.83 2.73
C LYS A 126 2.35 17.84 1.76
N ASP A 127 3.44 18.52 2.08
CA ASP A 127 4.62 18.57 1.23
C ASP A 127 5.28 17.20 1.08
N VAL A 128 5.49 16.47 2.19
CA VAL A 128 6.05 15.11 2.18
C VAL A 128 5.27 14.20 1.22
N PHE A 129 3.95 14.13 1.39
CA PHE A 129 3.13 13.25 0.56
C PHE A 129 2.89 13.78 -0.86
N LYS A 130 3.01 15.09 -1.08
CA LYS A 130 3.01 15.67 -2.44
C LYS A 130 4.25 15.28 -3.24
N PHE A 131 5.41 15.29 -2.61
CA PHE A 131 6.66 14.92 -3.29
C PHE A 131 6.76 13.41 -3.49
N HIS A 132 6.32 12.61 -2.52
CA HIS A 132 6.12 11.17 -2.69
C HIS A 132 5.18 10.87 -3.88
N TRP A 133 3.97 11.42 -3.85
CA TRP A 133 2.98 11.27 -4.94
C TRP A 133 3.50 11.62 -6.34
N LYS A 134 4.35 12.65 -6.44
CA LYS A 134 4.97 13.04 -7.72
C LYS A 134 5.94 11.98 -8.25
N ASP A 135 6.64 11.28 -7.39
CA ASP A 135 7.55 10.21 -7.78
C ASP A 135 6.74 8.98 -8.20
N GLU A 136 5.75 8.58 -7.38
CA GLU A 136 4.84 7.45 -7.64
C GLU A 136 4.07 7.59 -8.96
N SER A 137 3.76 8.84 -9.36
CA SER A 137 3.08 9.10 -10.63
C SER A 137 3.87 8.64 -11.86
N ARG A 138 5.19 8.44 -11.69
CA ARG A 138 6.10 7.93 -12.72
C ARG A 138 6.36 6.43 -12.54
N HIS A 139 6.40 5.96 -11.30
CA HIS A 139 6.63 4.54 -10.97
C HIS A 139 5.59 3.62 -11.59
N VAL A 140 4.31 4.02 -11.56
CA VAL A 140 3.21 3.24 -12.17
C VAL A 140 3.45 2.84 -13.62
N VAL A 141 4.15 3.68 -14.41
CA VAL A 141 4.46 3.38 -15.81
C VAL A 141 5.48 2.23 -15.91
N LEU A 142 6.48 2.24 -15.04
CA LEU A 142 7.50 1.20 -14.98
C LEU A 142 6.91 -0.11 -14.44
N ASP A 143 6.03 -0.05 -13.43
CA ASP A 143 5.34 -1.24 -12.93
C ASP A 143 4.46 -1.89 -13.99
N GLU A 144 3.72 -1.09 -14.78
CA GLU A 144 2.93 -1.61 -15.88
C GLU A 144 3.80 -2.33 -16.92
N LEU A 145 4.96 -1.73 -17.27
CA LEU A 145 5.89 -2.31 -18.24
C LEU A 145 6.51 -3.62 -17.73
N GLU A 146 7.00 -3.65 -16.49
CA GLU A 146 7.57 -4.86 -15.90
C GLU A 146 6.50 -5.94 -15.72
N TRP A 147 5.29 -5.58 -15.30
CA TRP A 147 4.19 -6.53 -15.15
C TRP A 147 3.77 -7.15 -16.49
N LYS A 148 3.70 -6.34 -17.56
CA LYS A 148 3.46 -6.79 -18.93
C LYS A 148 4.56 -7.73 -19.42
N ALA A 149 5.82 -7.36 -19.19
CA ALA A 149 6.97 -8.15 -19.58
C ALA A 149 6.97 -9.51 -18.86
N GLU A 150 6.68 -9.53 -17.56
CA GLU A 150 6.55 -10.77 -16.79
C GLU A 150 5.37 -11.61 -17.27
N HIS A 151 4.21 -11.00 -17.51
CA HIS A 151 3.05 -11.70 -18.04
C HIS A 151 3.35 -12.39 -19.37
N ALA A 152 4.11 -11.75 -20.27
CA ALA A 152 4.50 -12.32 -21.55
C ALA A 152 5.39 -13.58 -21.40
N LYS A 153 6.23 -13.65 -20.35
CA LYS A 153 7.10 -14.80 -20.06
C LYS A 153 6.31 -15.98 -19.47
N CYS A 154 5.33 -15.70 -18.62
CA CYS A 154 4.57 -16.74 -17.91
C CYS A 154 3.71 -17.59 -18.87
N SER A 155 3.73 -18.90 -18.65
CA SER A 155 2.78 -19.86 -19.23
C SER A 155 1.37 -19.67 -18.65
N PRO A 156 0.32 -20.22 -19.30
CA PRO A 156 -1.05 -20.16 -18.75
C PRO A 156 -1.17 -20.72 -17.33
N ALA A 157 -0.45 -21.81 -17.02
CA ALA A 157 -0.48 -22.42 -15.69
C ALA A 157 0.23 -21.57 -14.62
N GLU A 158 1.31 -20.87 -14.99
CA GLU A 158 1.98 -19.92 -14.09
C GLU A 158 1.11 -18.70 -13.82
N ARG A 159 0.44 -18.15 -14.85
CA ARG A 159 -0.52 -17.05 -14.69
C ARG A 159 -1.68 -17.43 -13.78
N ASP A 160 -2.16 -18.67 -13.89
CA ASP A 160 -3.27 -19.14 -13.06
C ASP A 160 -2.91 -19.24 -11.58
N ARG A 161 -1.69 -19.72 -11.28
CA ARG A 161 -1.15 -19.71 -9.91
C ARG A 161 -0.84 -18.31 -9.42
N ALA A 162 -0.33 -17.43 -10.28
CA ALA A 162 -0.04 -16.05 -9.94
C ALA A 162 -1.31 -15.27 -9.52
N VAL A 163 -2.48 -15.62 -10.06
CA VAL A 163 -3.76 -15.08 -9.60
C VAL A 163 -4.09 -15.52 -8.18
N ASP A 164 -3.85 -16.79 -7.83
CA ASP A 164 -4.05 -17.29 -6.46
C ASP A 164 -3.07 -16.63 -5.48
N ASP A 165 -1.81 -16.45 -5.88
CA ASP A 165 -0.80 -15.71 -5.12
C ASP A 165 -1.23 -14.25 -4.89
N LEU A 166 -1.77 -13.56 -5.92
CA LEU A 166 -2.25 -12.18 -5.78
C LEU A 166 -3.42 -12.09 -4.78
N ILE A 167 -4.35 -13.05 -4.83
CA ILE A 167 -5.45 -13.14 -3.86
C ILE A 167 -4.90 -13.34 -2.44
N ALA A 168 -3.92 -14.22 -2.26
CA ALA A 168 -3.29 -14.46 -0.97
C ALA A 168 -2.55 -13.21 -0.44
N LEU A 169 -1.86 -12.48 -1.32
CA LEU A 169 -1.20 -11.22 -0.96
C LEU A 169 -2.21 -10.16 -0.49
N VAL A 170 -3.33 -9.98 -1.20
CA VAL A 170 -4.37 -9.01 -0.78
C VAL A 170 -5.00 -9.42 0.55
N ALA A 171 -5.25 -10.71 0.78
CA ALA A 171 -5.75 -11.21 2.06
C ALA A 171 -4.75 -10.98 3.22
N ALA A 172 -3.45 -11.14 2.95
CA ALA A 172 -2.39 -10.85 3.93
C ALA A 172 -2.32 -9.35 4.25
N VAL A 173 -2.44 -8.47 3.25
CA VAL A 173 -2.56 -7.02 3.45
C VAL A 173 -3.78 -6.71 4.33
N ASP A 174 -4.94 -7.26 4.02
CA ASP A 174 -6.16 -7.03 4.82
C ASP A 174 -5.99 -7.49 6.28
N THR A 175 -5.28 -8.59 6.52
CA THR A 175 -4.97 -9.07 7.88
C THR A 175 -4.12 -8.05 8.65
N ILE A 176 -3.13 -7.43 8.01
CA ILE A 176 -2.33 -6.36 8.61
C ILE A 176 -3.19 -5.13 8.90
N LEU A 177 -4.08 -4.74 7.96
CA LEU A 177 -4.98 -3.60 8.14
C LEU A 177 -5.98 -3.82 9.29
N GLN A 178 -6.53 -5.02 9.42
CA GLN A 178 -7.38 -5.38 10.55
C GLN A 178 -6.64 -5.20 11.88
N ALA A 179 -5.44 -5.78 12.01
CA ALA A 179 -4.66 -5.66 13.24
C ALA A 179 -4.23 -4.22 13.54
N GLN A 180 -3.83 -3.44 12.53
CA GLN A 180 -3.40 -2.05 12.71
C GLN A 180 -4.58 -1.13 13.04
N SER A 181 -5.72 -1.29 12.35
CA SER A 181 -6.93 -0.51 12.62
C SER A 181 -7.45 -0.72 14.04
N GLU A 182 -7.40 -1.96 14.55
CA GLU A 182 -7.75 -2.26 15.93
C GLU A 182 -6.78 -1.60 16.92
N ALA A 183 -5.47 -1.71 16.67
CA ALA A 183 -4.45 -1.07 17.50
C ALA A 183 -4.62 0.45 17.58
N ASP A 184 -4.91 1.08 16.44
CA ASP A 184 -5.08 2.52 16.29
C ASP A 184 -6.38 3.01 16.95
N ALA A 185 -7.48 2.27 16.78
CA ALA A 185 -8.75 2.57 17.43
C ALA A 185 -8.65 2.44 18.96
N ASP A 186 -8.05 1.36 19.45
CA ASP A 186 -7.81 1.18 20.89
C ASP A 186 -6.90 2.26 21.46
N TYR A 187 -5.87 2.65 20.70
CA TYR A 187 -4.97 3.72 21.08
C TYR A 187 -5.69 5.07 21.14
N PHE A 188 -6.57 5.38 20.18
CA PHE A 188 -7.41 6.58 20.20
C PHE A 188 -8.32 6.61 21.44
N ILE A 189 -9.10 5.54 21.65
CA ILE A 189 -10.09 5.43 22.72
C ILE A 189 -9.45 5.62 24.10
N ARG A 190 -8.25 5.07 24.32
CA ARG A 190 -7.53 5.19 25.60
C ARG A 190 -7.00 6.61 25.89
N ASN A 191 -6.81 7.43 24.86
CA ASN A 191 -6.11 8.73 24.98
C ASN A 191 -7.05 9.94 24.84
N VAL A 192 -8.35 9.72 24.65
CA VAL A 192 -9.36 10.78 24.54
C VAL A 192 -10.28 10.77 25.77
N SER A 193 -10.73 11.96 26.17
CA SER A 193 -11.69 12.15 27.26
C SER A 193 -12.82 13.08 26.81
N PRO A 194 -14.08 12.86 27.24
CA PRO A 194 -14.54 11.77 28.12
C PRO A 194 -14.50 10.38 27.44
N SER A 195 -14.68 9.32 28.23
CA SER A 195 -14.70 7.94 27.72
C SER A 195 -15.91 7.67 26.82
N PHE A 196 -15.70 6.86 25.79
CA PHE A 196 -16.74 6.37 24.90
C PHE A 196 -17.56 5.24 25.54
N SER A 197 -18.84 5.16 25.19
CA SER A 197 -19.67 3.99 25.43
C SER A 197 -19.20 2.79 24.60
N VAL A 198 -19.73 1.60 24.92
CA VAL A 198 -19.42 0.36 24.17
C VAL A 198 -19.78 0.49 22.69
N ASP A 199 -20.94 1.09 22.40
CA ASP A 199 -21.44 1.25 21.02
C ASP A 199 -20.59 2.26 20.24
N GLU A 200 -20.22 3.38 20.86
CA GLU A 200 -19.33 4.37 20.24
C GLU A 200 -17.93 3.78 19.97
N ALA A 201 -17.38 3.02 20.92
CA ALA A 201 -16.10 2.34 20.75
C ALA A 201 -16.15 1.33 19.58
N ALA A 202 -17.23 0.55 19.46
CA ALA A 202 -17.42 -0.37 18.34
C ALA A 202 -17.54 0.38 17.00
N GLN A 203 -18.25 1.51 16.96
CA GLN A 203 -18.39 2.33 15.77
C GLN A 203 -17.05 2.95 15.33
N ILE A 204 -16.21 3.38 16.28
CA ILE A 204 -14.85 3.88 16.01
C ILE A 204 -14.02 2.77 15.35
N LYS A 205 -13.99 1.57 15.94
CA LYS A 205 -13.25 0.42 15.39
C LYS A 205 -13.67 0.09 13.96
N ALA A 206 -14.98 0.02 13.71
CA ALA A 206 -15.53 -0.24 12.38
C ALA A 206 -15.16 0.86 11.37
N SER A 207 -15.25 2.14 11.78
CA SER A 207 -14.93 3.29 10.94
C SER A 207 -13.44 3.32 10.54
N VAL A 208 -12.54 3.03 11.48
CA VAL A 208 -11.09 3.00 11.21
C VAL A 208 -10.75 1.86 10.24
N LEU A 209 -11.30 0.66 10.45
CA LEU A 209 -11.10 -0.46 9.53
C LEU A 209 -11.63 -0.17 8.12
N SER A 210 -12.83 0.41 8.01
CA SER A 210 -13.42 0.82 6.74
C SER A 210 -12.54 1.83 6.01
N ALA A 211 -12.01 2.84 6.72
CA ALA A 211 -11.09 3.81 6.15
C ALA A 211 -9.79 3.17 5.63
N TYR A 212 -9.20 2.22 6.37
CA TYR A 212 -7.98 1.53 5.96
C TYR A 212 -8.20 0.62 4.76
N ARG A 213 -9.28 -0.17 4.75
CA ARG A 213 -9.64 -0.99 3.58
C ARG A 213 -9.89 -0.11 2.35
N TRP A 214 -10.58 1.01 2.53
CA TRP A 214 -10.80 1.95 1.44
C TRP A 214 -9.48 2.46 0.87
N GLN A 215 -8.60 2.93 1.74
CA GLN A 215 -7.33 3.53 1.38
C GLN A 215 -6.38 2.55 0.70
N TYR A 216 -6.06 1.43 1.34
CA TYR A 216 -4.96 0.56 0.92
C TYR A 216 -5.38 -0.61 0.01
N ILE A 217 -6.68 -0.85 -0.18
CA ILE A 217 -7.18 -1.95 -1.03
C ILE A 217 -8.18 -1.42 -2.06
N ILE A 218 -9.32 -0.90 -1.60
CA ILE A 218 -10.48 -0.64 -2.45
C ILE A 218 -10.18 0.48 -3.46
N SER A 219 -9.52 1.57 -3.04
CA SER A 219 -9.25 2.72 -3.92
C SER A 219 -8.32 2.35 -5.08
N GLY A 220 -7.38 1.42 -4.89
CA GLY A 220 -6.55 0.87 -5.96
C GLY A 220 -7.31 -0.13 -6.85
N VAL A 221 -8.11 -1.01 -6.25
CA VAL A 221 -8.95 -1.99 -6.99
C VAL A 221 -9.96 -1.27 -7.90
N GLN A 222 -10.56 -0.19 -7.41
CA GLN A 222 -11.52 0.63 -8.14
C GLN A 222 -10.85 1.59 -9.14
N HIS A 223 -9.52 1.71 -9.12
CA HIS A 223 -8.83 2.61 -10.03
C HIS A 223 -9.04 2.14 -11.49
N PRO A 224 -9.58 2.98 -12.39
CA PRO A 224 -9.96 2.55 -13.74
C PRO A 224 -8.80 1.97 -14.56
N HIS A 225 -7.58 2.45 -14.31
CA HIS A 225 -6.40 1.93 -14.99
C HIS A 225 -6.02 0.52 -14.51
N PHE A 226 -6.06 0.27 -13.19
CA PHE A 226 -5.78 -1.05 -12.63
C PHE A 226 -6.79 -2.08 -13.13
N GLY A 227 -8.08 -1.73 -13.10
CA GLY A 227 -9.14 -2.60 -13.62
C GLY A 227 -8.95 -2.97 -15.10
N ARG A 228 -8.50 -2.03 -15.94
CA ARG A 228 -8.15 -2.33 -17.34
C ARG A 228 -6.97 -3.28 -17.46
N LEU A 229 -5.88 -3.03 -16.74
CA LEU A 229 -4.68 -3.88 -16.76
C LEU A 229 -5.01 -5.29 -16.28
N LEU A 230 -5.65 -5.42 -15.12
CA LEU A 230 -6.01 -6.72 -14.55
C LEU A 230 -6.94 -7.52 -15.48
N THR A 231 -7.91 -6.85 -16.11
CA THR A 231 -8.80 -7.50 -17.11
C THR A 231 -8.03 -7.97 -18.34
N GLN A 232 -7.03 -7.23 -18.80
CA GLN A 232 -6.18 -7.65 -19.94
C GLN A 232 -5.26 -8.82 -19.57
N MET A 233 -4.85 -8.92 -18.31
CA MET A 233 -3.89 -9.93 -17.82
C MET A 233 -4.55 -11.20 -17.27
N THR A 234 -5.88 -11.28 -17.24
CA THR A 234 -6.60 -12.41 -16.65
C THR A 234 -7.70 -12.93 -17.57
N THR A 235 -8.02 -14.21 -17.42
CA THR A 235 -9.20 -14.83 -18.03
C THR A 235 -10.46 -14.50 -17.23
N PRO A 236 -11.68 -14.67 -17.80
CA PRO A 236 -12.92 -14.49 -17.05
C PRO A 236 -13.01 -15.36 -15.77
N ALA A 237 -12.49 -16.59 -15.81
CA ALA A 237 -12.48 -17.48 -14.64
C ALA A 237 -11.55 -16.97 -13.53
N GLN A 238 -10.37 -16.47 -13.91
CA GLN A 238 -9.42 -15.85 -12.98
C GLN A 238 -9.99 -14.57 -12.37
N MET A 239 -10.59 -13.71 -13.18
CA MET A 239 -11.25 -12.48 -12.72
C MET A 239 -12.39 -12.80 -11.73
N ALA A 240 -13.20 -13.83 -12.00
CA ALA A 240 -14.26 -14.25 -11.09
C ALA A 240 -13.72 -14.70 -9.72
N ARG A 241 -12.58 -15.41 -9.67
CA ARG A 241 -11.90 -15.77 -8.40
C ARG A 241 -11.45 -14.53 -7.63
N ILE A 242 -10.85 -13.56 -8.32
CA ILE A 242 -10.41 -12.30 -7.71
C ILE A 242 -11.62 -11.54 -7.13
N GLN A 243 -12.71 -11.42 -7.88
CA GLN A 243 -13.93 -10.74 -7.42
C GLN A 243 -14.55 -11.44 -6.20
N ALA A 244 -14.61 -12.77 -6.21
CA ALA A 244 -15.11 -13.54 -5.08
C ALA A 244 -14.26 -13.33 -3.81
N ALA A 245 -12.93 -13.27 -3.96
CA ALA A 245 -12.01 -13.02 -2.85
C ALA A 245 -12.09 -11.59 -2.31
N LEU A 246 -12.37 -10.59 -3.16
CA LEU A 246 -12.51 -9.19 -2.76
C LEU A 246 -13.86 -8.85 -2.13
N ALA A 247 -14.92 -9.60 -2.44
CA ALA A 247 -16.28 -9.35 -1.94
C ALA A 247 -16.38 -9.14 -0.41
N PRO A 248 -15.77 -9.96 0.47
CA PRO A 248 -15.84 -9.74 1.92
C PRO A 248 -15.09 -8.49 2.39
N ILE A 249 -14.15 -7.95 1.61
CA ILE A 249 -13.39 -6.73 1.94
C ILE A 249 -14.17 -5.49 1.49
N ILE A 250 -14.77 -5.54 0.30
CA ILE A 250 -15.50 -4.41 -0.30
C ILE A 250 -16.87 -4.19 0.36
N ASN A 251 -17.56 -5.26 0.74
CA ASN A 251 -18.94 -5.19 1.26
C ASN A 251 -19.01 -5.05 2.79
N HIS A 252 -17.89 -4.75 3.43
CA HIS A 252 -17.79 -4.61 4.89
C HIS A 252 -18.19 -3.21 5.38
#